data_AF-A0A7C4SK71-F1
#
_entry.id   AF-A0A7C4SK71-F1
#
_cell.length_a   1.000
_cell.length_b   1.000
_cell.length_c   1.000
_cell.angle_alpha   90.00
_cell.angle_beta   90.00
_cell.angle_gamma   90.00
#
_symmetry.space_group_name_H-M   'P 1'
#
loop_
_entity.id
_entity.type
_entity.pdbx_description
1 polymer ?
#
loop_
_entity_poly.entity_id
_entity_poly.type
_entity_poly.pdbx_seq_one_letter_code
_entity_poly.pdbx_strand_id
1 'polypeptide(L)'
;DALVLGAVASGMPRDIAYKAILDVLEGTAILLKNKNVHPAEIRDEVTTPGGTTIKGLAVMESRGIKSALIETIEAAYKRSFEIGNDIDLYIRKELNM
;
A
#
# COMPACT_ATOMS: atom_id res chain seq x y z
N ASP A 1 1.27 7.92 -7.15
CA ASP A 1 2.20 9.06 -7.30
C ASP A 1 3.67 8.65 -7.11
N ALA A 2 4.11 8.26 -5.91
CA ALA A 2 5.51 7.92 -5.64
C ALA A 2 6.16 6.91 -6.61
N LEU A 3 5.49 5.81 -6.94
CA LEU A 3 5.97 4.83 -7.91
C LEU A 3 6.16 5.42 -9.33
N VAL A 4 5.24 6.30 -9.75
CA VAL A 4 5.30 7.00 -11.04
C VAL A 4 6.47 7.98 -11.05
N LEU A 5 6.68 8.72 -9.96
CA LEU A 5 7.83 9.60 -9.81
C LEU A 5 9.16 8.82 -9.87
N GLY A 6 9.23 7.63 -9.28
CA GLY A 6 10.39 6.74 -9.38
C GLY A 6 10.68 6.30 -10.84
N ALA A 7 9.64 5.95 -11.60
CA ALA A 7 9.77 5.62 -13.02
C ALA A 7 10.21 6.83 -13.86
N VAL A 8 9.64 8.02 -13.61
CA VAL A 8 10.04 9.27 -14.29
C VAL A 8 11.49 9.65 -13.96
N ALA A 9 11.89 9.55 -12.70
CA ALA A 9 13.28 9.77 -12.28
C ALA A 9 14.26 8.78 -12.94
N SER A 10 13.76 7.61 -13.37
CA SER A 10 14.52 6.61 -14.12
C SER A 10 14.47 6.81 -15.64
N GLY A 11 13.85 7.91 -16.13
CA GLY A 11 13.82 8.29 -17.54
C GLY A 11 12.53 7.96 -18.29
N MET A 12 11.50 7.42 -17.63
CA MET A 12 10.23 7.09 -18.30
C MET A 12 9.37 8.35 -18.54
N PRO A 13 8.74 8.50 -19.73
CA PRO A 13 7.71 9.52 -19.93
C PRO A 13 6.56 9.38 -18.92
N ARG A 14 6.08 10.51 -18.39
CA ARG A 14 5.13 10.53 -17.26
C ARG A 14 3.82 9.80 -17.55
N ASP A 15 3.29 9.97 -18.76
CA ASP A 15 2.05 9.34 -19.21
C ASP A 15 2.19 7.81 -19.31
N ILE A 16 3.33 7.33 -19.83
CA ILE A 16 3.68 5.91 -19.88
C ILE A 16 3.88 5.36 -18.46
N ALA A 17 4.62 6.08 -17.61
CA ALA A 17 4.87 5.70 -16.22
C ALA A 17 3.59 5.54 -15.43
N TYR A 18 2.63 6.45 -15.60
CA TYR A 18 1.35 6.37 -14.93
C TYR A 18 0.59 5.10 -15.33
N LYS A 19 0.46 4.84 -16.64
CA LYS A 19 -0.23 3.65 -17.17
C LYS A 19 0.44 2.36 -16.69
N ALA A 20 1.76 2.26 -16.86
CA ALA A 20 2.51 1.06 -16.46
C ALA A 20 2.38 0.75 -14.96
N ILE A 21 2.42 1.76 -14.09
CA ILE A 21 2.26 1.56 -12.66
C ILE A 21 0.83 1.12 -12.31
N LEU A 22 -0.21 1.65 -12.99
CA LEU A 22 -1.57 1.17 -12.80
C LEU A 22 -1.70 -0.32 -13.17
N ASP A 23 -1.18 -0.71 -14.33
CA ASP A 23 -1.21 -2.10 -14.80
C ASP A 23 -0.48 -3.04 -13.83
N VAL A 24 0.66 -2.61 -13.26
CA VAL A 24 1.39 -3.38 -12.24
C VAL A 24 0.53 -3.60 -11.00
N LEU A 25 -0.15 -2.56 -10.51
CA LEU A 25 -0.99 -2.67 -9.31
C LEU A 25 -2.21 -3.55 -9.56
N GLU A 26 -2.90 -3.36 -10.69
CA GLU A 26 -4.07 -4.15 -11.07
C GLU A 26 -3.70 -5.62 -11.28
N GLY A 27 -2.66 -5.90 -12.08
CA GLY A 27 -2.18 -7.25 -12.37
C GLY A 27 -1.75 -7.99 -11.11
N THR A 28 -1.07 -7.31 -10.17
CA THR A 28 -0.67 -7.91 -8.89
C THR A 28 -1.89 -8.27 -8.03
N ALA A 29 -2.89 -7.39 -7.96
CA ALA A 29 -4.12 -7.65 -7.21
C ALA A 29 -4.91 -8.84 -7.79
N ILE A 30 -5.03 -8.92 -9.12
CA ILE A 30 -5.68 -10.03 -9.82
C ILE A 30 -4.91 -11.33 -9.57
N LEU A 31 -3.58 -11.31 -9.71
CA LEU A 31 -2.72 -12.48 -9.51
C LEU A 31 -2.88 -13.07 -8.10
N LEU A 32 -2.85 -12.22 -7.07
CA LEU A 32 -2.99 -12.65 -5.68
C LEU A 32 -4.37 -13.26 -5.40
N LYS A 33 -5.45 -12.63 -5.92
CA LYS A 33 -6.81 -13.16 -5.78
C LYS A 33 -6.96 -14.53 -6.44
N ASN A 34 -6.31 -14.74 -7.58
CA ASN A 34 -6.45 -15.97 -8.35
C ASN A 34 -5.59 -17.13 -7.81
N LYS A 35 -4.37 -16.86 -7.33
CA LYS A 35 -3.46 -17.93 -6.88
C LYS A 35 -3.80 -18.47 -5.49
N ASN A 36 -4.49 -17.71 -4.63
CA ASN A 36 -4.83 -18.11 -3.26
C ASN A 36 -3.62 -18.63 -2.45
N VAL A 37 -2.46 -17.98 -2.62
CA VAL A 37 -1.21 -18.28 -1.89
C VAL A 37 -0.82 -17.10 -1.00
N HIS A 38 0.14 -17.31 -0.11
CA HIS A 38 0.65 -16.22 0.70
C HIS A 38 1.39 -15.20 -0.19
N PRO A 39 1.21 -13.87 -0.03
CA PRO A 39 1.87 -12.87 -0.88
C PRO A 39 3.41 -12.95 -0.91
N ALA A 40 4.01 -13.47 0.17
CA ALA A 40 5.45 -13.71 0.21
C ALA A 40 5.93 -14.72 -0.85
N GLU A 41 5.10 -15.71 -1.19
CA GLU A 41 5.44 -16.69 -2.22
C GLU A 41 5.56 -16.02 -3.60
N ILE A 42 4.58 -15.17 -3.96
CA ILE A 42 4.62 -14.40 -5.21
C ILE A 42 5.79 -13.43 -5.24
N ARG A 43 6.07 -12.76 -4.12
CA ARG A 43 7.26 -11.90 -4.00
C ARG A 43 8.52 -12.70 -4.31
N ASP A 44 8.65 -13.89 -3.73
CA ASP A 44 9.85 -14.72 -3.89
C ASP A 44 9.95 -15.27 -5.33
N GLU A 45 8.83 -15.61 -5.98
CA GLU A 45 8.78 -15.99 -7.40
C GLU A 45 9.36 -14.91 -8.34
N VAL A 46 9.19 -13.62 -8.02
CA VAL A 46 9.67 -12.48 -8.84
C VAL A 46 10.98 -11.87 -8.34
N THR A 47 11.62 -12.50 -7.35
CA THR A 47 12.83 -11.97 -6.69
C THR A 47 14.01 -12.90 -6.90
N THR A 48 14.86 -12.58 -7.87
CA THR A 48 16.05 -13.38 -8.18
C THR A 48 17.29 -12.93 -7.40
N PRO A 49 18.24 -13.85 -7.11
CA PRO A 49 19.50 -13.51 -6.45
C PRO A 49 20.28 -12.44 -7.23
N GLY A 50 20.59 -11.32 -6.57
CA GLY A 50 21.32 -10.19 -7.18
C GLY A 50 20.51 -9.35 -8.17
N GLY A 51 19.23 -9.67 -8.41
CA GLY A 51 18.37 -8.97 -9.36
C GLY A 51 17.93 -7.56 -8.93
N THR A 52 17.21 -6.87 -9.82
CA THR A 52 16.70 -5.51 -9.58
C THR A 52 15.64 -5.48 -8.48
N THR A 53 14.75 -6.48 -8.44
CA THR A 53 13.68 -6.57 -7.43
C THR A 53 14.24 -6.62 -6.01
N ILE A 54 15.23 -7.49 -5.74
CA ILE A 54 15.79 -7.62 -4.38
C ILE A 54 16.52 -6.33 -3.94
N LYS A 55 17.12 -5.59 -4.86
CA LYS A 55 17.72 -4.28 -4.55
C LYS A 55 16.67 -3.23 -4.19
N GLY A 56 15.55 -3.20 -4.93
CA GLY A 56 14.40 -2.36 -4.60
C GLY A 56 13.80 -2.70 -3.24
N LEU A 57 13.57 -3.99 -2.97
CA LEU A 57 13.07 -4.48 -1.70
C LEU A 57 13.99 -4.09 -0.53
N ALA A 58 15.31 -4.25 -0.66
CA ALA A 58 16.26 -3.85 0.37
C ALA A 58 16.15 -2.36 0.73
N VAL A 59 15.93 -1.49 -0.26
CA VAL A 59 15.67 -0.06 -0.02
C VAL A 59 14.35 0.12 0.75
N MET A 60 13.27 -0.53 0.32
CA MET A 60 11.97 -0.43 1.01
C MET A 60 12.04 -0.88 2.47
N GLU A 61 12.76 -1.97 2.76
CA GLU A 61 12.98 -2.44 4.14
C GLU A 61 13.81 -1.43 4.94
N SER A 62 14.89 -0.88 4.37
CA SER A 62 15.71 0.15 5.05
C SER A 62 14.95 1.45 5.36
N ARG A 63 13.83 1.69 4.66
CA ARG A 63 12.95 2.85 4.87
C ARG A 63 11.74 2.54 5.75
N GLY A 64 11.61 1.30 6.25
CA GLY A 64 10.51 0.92 7.14
C GLY A 64 9.13 0.95 6.46
N ILE A 65 9.04 0.66 5.16
CA ILE A 65 7.75 0.75 4.44
C ILE A 65 6.68 -0.16 5.05
N LYS A 66 7.04 -1.37 5.48
CA LYS A 66 6.07 -2.29 6.12
C LYS A 66 5.51 -1.73 7.42
N SER A 67 6.36 -1.20 8.30
CA SER A 67 5.88 -0.62 9.57
C SER A 67 5.01 0.59 9.32
N ALA A 68 5.41 1.49 8.40
CA ALA A 68 4.60 2.65 8.03
C ALA A 68 3.20 2.27 7.52
N LEU A 69 3.08 1.21 6.71
CA LEU A 69 1.79 0.73 6.21
C LEU A 69 0.93 0.10 7.31
N ILE A 70 1.53 -0.67 8.22
CA ILE A 70 0.82 -1.25 9.38
C ILE A 70 0.27 -0.12 10.26
N GLU A 71 1.13 0.82 10.65
CA GLU A 71 0.77 1.97 11.50
C GLU A 71 -0.30 2.85 10.84
N THR A 72 -0.26 2.99 9.50
CA THR A 72 -1.29 3.74 8.75
C THR A 72 -2.67 3.12 8.95
N ILE A 73 -2.79 1.80 8.83
CA ILE A 73 -4.07 1.10 8.99
C ILE A 73 -4.55 1.18 10.44
N GLU A 74 -3.66 0.99 11.40
CA GLU A 74 -3.99 1.09 12.83
C GLU A 74 -4.47 2.49 13.21
N ALA A 75 -3.78 3.54 12.73
CA ALA A 75 -4.16 4.92 12.97
C ALA A 75 -5.52 5.25 12.34
N ALA A 76 -5.75 4.81 11.09
CA ALA A 76 -7.03 5.00 10.42
C ALA A 76 -8.18 4.29 11.15
N TYR A 77 -7.94 3.04 11.59
CA TYR A 77 -8.89 2.27 12.38
C TYR A 77 -9.23 2.98 13.69
N LYS A 78 -8.22 3.40 14.46
CA LYS A 78 -8.42 4.12 15.72
C LYS A 78 -9.25 5.39 15.52
N ARG A 79 -8.93 6.18 14.49
CA ARG A 79 -9.67 7.41 14.20
C ARG A 79 -11.13 7.13 13.84
N SER A 80 -11.42 6.02 13.16
CA SER A 80 -12.79 5.61 12.86
C SER A 80 -13.63 5.40 14.13
N PHE A 81 -13.05 4.78 15.17
CA PHE A 81 -13.73 4.60 16.46
C PHE A 81 -13.96 5.92 17.20
N GLU A 82 -12.97 6.81 17.20
CA GLU A 82 -13.11 8.14 17.80
C GLU A 82 -14.27 8.91 17.15
N ILE A 83 -14.34 8.91 15.82
CA ILE A 83 -15.44 9.54 15.08
C ILE A 83 -16.79 8.93 15.49
N GLY A 84 -16.87 7.60 15.59
CA GLY A 84 -18.09 6.93 16.03
C GLY A 84 -18.54 7.34 17.43
N ASN A 85 -17.60 7.45 18.37
CA ASN A 85 -17.88 7.88 19.75
C ASN A 85 -18.28 9.36 19.81
N ASP A 86 -17.61 10.23 19.05
CA ASP A 86 -17.94 11.66 18.98
C ASP A 86 -19.39 11.85 18.47
N ILE A 87 -19.79 11.07 17.47
CA ILE A 87 -21.16 11.07 16.94
C ILE A 87 -22.15 10.56 17.99
N ASP A 88 -21.87 9.46 18.69
CA ASP A 88 -22.75 8.93 19.75
C ASP A 88 -22.94 9.94 20.89
N LEU A 89 -21.85 10.56 21.36
CA LEU A 89 -21.89 11.61 22.38
C LEU A 89 -22.70 12.83 21.93
N TYR A 90 -22.55 13.25 20.69
CA TYR A 90 -23.35 14.35 20.12
C TYR A 90 -24.84 14.00 20.12
N ILE A 91 -25.20 12.80 19.66
CA ILE A 91 -26.60 12.35 19.60
C ILE A 91 -27.22 12.28 21.01
N ARG A 92 -26.51 11.72 22.00
CA ARG A 92 -26.99 11.66 23.39
C ARG A 92 -27.26 13.05 23.95
N LYS A 93 -26.35 13.99 23.70
CA LYS A 93 -26.49 15.39 24.14
C LYS A 93 -27.73 16.05 23.52
N GLU A 94 -27.97 15.87 22.22
CA GLU A 94 -29.16 16.42 21.54
C GLU A 94 -30.47 15.79 22.03
N LEU A 95 -30.44 14.51 22.43
CA LEU A 95 -31.60 13.78 22.96
C LEU A 95 -31.83 13.98 24.47
N ASN A 96 -31.02 14.81 25.15
CA ASN A 96 -31.02 14.95 26.62
C ASN A 96 -30.92 13.61 27.37
N MET A 97 -30.14 12.66 26.82
CA MET A 97 -29.86 11.35 27.41
C MET A 97 -28.51 11.28 28.09
#